data_AF-A0A0M1QE53-F1
#
_entry.id   AF-A0A0M1QE53-F1
#
_cell.length_a   1.000
_cell.length_b   1.000
_cell.length_c   1.000
_cell.angle_alpha   90.00
_cell.angle_beta   90.00
_cell.angle_gamma   90.00
#
_symmetry.space_group_name_H-M   'P 1'
#
loop_
_entity.id
_entity.type
_entity.pdbx_description
1 polymer ?
#
loop_
_entity_poly.entity_id
_entity_poly.type
_entity_poly.pdbx_seq_one_letter_code
_entity_poly.pdbx_strand_id
1 'polypeptide(L)'
;MIFFWAFIVGGIICVIGQLLMDVGKLTPAHTMSVLVVTGAILDGFGWYEPLIKFAGAGATVPITSFGNALVHGAMQEMQADGVIEQWQT
;
A
#
# COMPACT_ATOMS: atom_id res chain seq x y z
N MET A 1 7.29 -22.05 -1.25
CA MET A 1 7.98 -20.92 -1.93
C MET A 1 7.43 -19.55 -1.55
N ILE A 2 6.29 -19.46 -0.85
CA ILE A 2 5.66 -18.17 -0.50
C ILE A 2 6.52 -17.29 0.43
N PHE A 3 7.25 -17.90 1.37
CA PHE A 3 8.13 -17.17 2.31
C PHE A 3 9.30 -16.49 1.62
N PHE A 4 9.85 -17.09 0.57
CA PHE A 4 10.97 -16.52 -0.18
C PHE A 4 10.53 -15.25 -0.93
N TRP A 5 9.39 -15.31 -1.62
CA TRP A 5 8.83 -14.15 -2.30
C TRP A 5 8.35 -13.07 -1.33
N ALA A 6 7.77 -13.46 -0.19
CA ALA A 6 7.40 -12.53 0.87
C ALA A 6 8.63 -11.75 1.40
N PHE A 7 9.74 -12.45 1.65
CA PHE A 7 10.98 -11.82 2.09
C PHE A 7 11.56 -10.87 1.03
N ILE A 8 11.61 -11.28 -0.24
CA ILE A 8 12.15 -10.45 -1.32
C ILE A 8 11.30 -9.20 -1.54
N VAL A 9 9.98 -9.35 -1.68
CA VAL A 9 9.10 -8.21 -1.97
C VAL A 9 9.05 -7.24 -0.78
N GLY A 10 8.90 -7.75 0.44
CA GLY A 10 8.95 -6.92 1.64
C GLY A 10 10.31 -6.23 1.81
N GLY A 11 11.40 -6.95 1.55
CA GLY A 11 12.76 -6.40 1.57
C GLY A 11 12.97 -5.28 0.55
N ILE A 12 12.48 -5.44 -0.68
CA ILE A 12 12.55 -4.41 -1.72
C ILE A 12 11.79 -3.15 -1.29
N ILE A 13 10.59 -3.29 -0.72
CA ILE A 13 9.81 -2.15 -0.22
C ILE A 13 10.56 -1.42 0.90
N CYS A 14 11.20 -2.16 1.82
CA CYS A 14 12.06 -1.58 2.86
C CYS A 14 13.26 -0.83 2.27
N VAL A 15 13.94 -1.41 1.26
CA VAL A 15 15.07 -0.75 0.58
C VAL A 15 14.61 0.53 -0.13
N ILE A 16 13.44 0.53 -0.76
CA ILE A 16 12.86 1.76 -1.35
C ILE A 16 12.65 2.82 -0.26
N GLY A 17 12.10 2.44 0.89
CA GLY A 17 11.93 3.36 2.03
C GLY A 17 13.26 3.92 2.54
N GLN A 18 14.27 3.06 2.67
CA GLN A 18 15.62 3.49 3.07
C GLN A 18 16.24 4.44 2.03
N LEU A 19 16.13 4.15 0.74
CA LEU A 19 16.64 5.04 -0.32
C LEU A 19 15.94 6.40 -0.33
N LEU A 20 14.64 6.45 -0.07
CA LEU A 20 13.90 7.71 0.06
C LEU A 20 14.43 8.57 1.22
N MET A 21 14.83 7.95 2.34
CA MET A 21 15.42 8.65 3.47
C MET A 21 16.89 9.02 3.25
N ASP A 22 17.70 8.08 2.75
CA ASP A 22 19.16 8.23 2.66
C ASP A 22 19.59 9.07 1.45
N VAL A 23 18.98 8.82 0.28
CA VAL A 23 19.29 9.53 -0.97
C VAL A 23 18.37 10.72 -1.15
N GLY A 24 17.07 10.52 -0.93
CA GLY A 24 16.06 11.58 -1.03
C GLY A 24 16.10 12.60 0.12
N LYS A 25 16.81 12.30 1.22
CA LYS A 25 16.84 13.11 2.45
C LYS A 25 15.44 13.45 2.97
N LEU A 26 14.47 12.58 2.70
CA LEU A 26 13.10 12.76 3.14
C LEU A 26 13.00 12.40 4.62
N THR A 27 12.21 13.17 5.37
CA THR A 27 11.94 12.81 6.76
C THR A 27 11.12 11.50 6.81
N PRO A 28 11.12 10.79 7.95
CA PRO A 28 10.33 9.57 8.10
C PRO A 28 8.85 9.79 7.75
N ALA A 29 8.28 10.93 8.14
CA ALA A 29 6.90 11.28 7.83
C ALA A 29 6.64 11.34 6.32
N HIS A 30 7.49 12.03 5.55
CA HIS A 30 7.34 12.13 4.10
C HIS A 30 7.49 10.75 3.41
N THR A 31 8.45 9.94 3.85
CA THR A 31 8.66 8.60 3.29
C THR A 31 7.43 7.71 3.52
N MET A 32 6.87 7.73 4.73
CA MET A 32 5.65 6.98 5.04
C MET A 32 4.46 7.46 4.21
N SER A 33 4.27 8.77 4.06
CA SER A 33 3.21 9.33 3.22
C SER A 33 3.34 8.90 1.75
N VAL A 34 4.55 8.92 1.18
CA VAL A 34 4.78 8.46 -0.20
C VAL A 34 4.44 6.98 -0.37
N LEU A 35 4.85 6.13 0.57
CA LEU A 35 4.56 4.69 0.52
C LEU A 35 3.04 4.42 0.65
N VAL A 36 2.34 5.12 1.54
CA VAL A 36 0.88 5.01 1.68
C VAL A 36 0.17 5.46 0.40
N VAL A 37 0.52 6.63 -0.13
CA VAL A 37 -0.08 7.15 -1.38
C VAL A 37 0.19 6.22 -2.56
N THR A 38 1.39 5.66 -2.65
CA THR A 38 1.72 4.67 -3.69
C THR A 38 0.84 3.42 -3.56
N GLY A 39 0.64 2.92 -2.34
CA GLY A 39 -0.26 1.80 -2.08
C GLY A 39 -1.71 2.08 -2.47
N ALA A 40 -2.22 3.28 -2.15
CA ALA A 40 -3.55 3.72 -2.54
C ALA A 40 -3.71 3.81 -4.07
N ILE A 41 -2.72 4.36 -4.77
CA ILE A 41 -2.73 4.44 -6.24
C ILE A 41 -2.73 3.04 -6.86
N LEU A 42 -1.89 2.13 -6.35
CA LEU A 42 -1.80 0.76 -6.86
C LEU A 42 -3.11 -0.03 -6.64
N ASP A 43 -3.80 0.18 -5.52
CA ASP A 43 -5.12 -0.41 -5.28
C ASP A 43 -6.20 0.19 -6.17
N GLY A 44 -6.19 1.51 -6.37
CA GLY A 44 -7.11 2.19 -7.31
C GLY A 44 -6.99 1.68 -8.76
N PHE A 45 -5.82 1.18 -9.17
CA PHE A 45 -5.61 0.51 -10.47
C PHE A 45 -5.85 -1.01 -10.43
N GLY A 46 -6.17 -1.59 -9.26
CA GLY A 46 -6.36 -3.03 -9.07
C GLY A 46 -5.07 -3.85 -9.17
N TRP A 47 -3.90 -3.22 -9.03
CA TRP A 47 -2.59 -3.88 -9.14
C TRP A 47 -2.06 -4.39 -7.81
N TYR A 48 -2.64 -3.92 -6.70
CA TYR A 48 -2.21 -4.33 -5.37
C TYR A 48 -2.74 -5.73 -4.98
N GLU A 49 -3.95 -6.13 -5.37
CA GLU A 49 -4.43 -7.52 -5.18
C GLU A 49 -3.51 -8.58 -5.80
N PRO A 50 -3.12 -8.49 -7.09
CA PRO A 50 -2.17 -9.43 -7.69
C PRO A 50 -0.83 -9.45 -6.95
N LEU A 51 -0.36 -8.30 -6.47
CA LEU A 51 0.87 -8.19 -5.69
C LEU A 51 0.74 -8.94 -4.35
N ILE A 52 -0.39 -8.80 -3.64
CA ILE A 52 -0.68 -9.57 -2.42
C ILE A 52 -0.75 -11.06 -2.72
N LYS A 53 -1.43 -11.49 -3.80
CA LYS A 53 -1.52 -12.92 -4.16
C LYS A 53 -0.16 -13.53 -4.48
N PHE A 54 0.76 -12.75 -5.04
CA PHE A 54 2.12 -13.19 -5.36
C PHE A 54 3.06 -13.19 -4.16
N ALA A 55 3.07 -12.10 -3.40
CA ALA A 55 4.04 -11.85 -2.33
C ALA A 55 3.55 -12.22 -0.92
N GLY A 56 2.25 -12.42 -0.75
CA GLY A 56 1.63 -12.65 0.56
C GLY A 56 2.02 -11.56 1.57
N ALA A 57 2.60 -12.01 2.70
CA ALA A 57 3.06 -11.13 3.78
C ALA A 57 4.06 -10.05 3.31
N GLY A 58 4.79 -10.26 2.21
CA GLY A 58 5.72 -9.28 1.67
C GLY A 58 5.05 -8.01 1.15
N ALA A 59 3.78 -8.10 0.76
CA ALA A 59 2.99 -6.94 0.35
C ALA A 59 2.02 -6.48 1.45
N THR A 60 1.49 -7.37 2.30
CA THR A 60 0.50 -6.99 3.32
C THR A 60 1.09 -6.39 4.60
N VAL A 61 2.37 -6.66 4.91
CA VAL A 61 3.02 -6.15 6.13
C VAL A 61 3.54 -4.70 5.98
N PRO A 62 4.15 -4.29 4.85
CA PRO A 62 4.63 -2.92 4.70
C PRO A 62 3.51 -1.88 4.69
N ILE A 63 3.82 -0.64 5.09
CA ILE A 63 2.84 0.45 5.22
C ILE A 63 2.11 0.80 3.92
N THR A 64 2.65 0.42 2.76
CA THR A 64 1.94 0.49 1.48
C THR A 64 0.57 -0.21 1.52
N SER A 65 0.44 -1.29 2.31
CA SER A 65 -0.83 -2.02 2.45
C SER A 65 -1.89 -1.23 3.19
N PHE A 66 -1.49 -0.23 3.99
CA PHE A 66 -2.44 0.68 4.62
C PHE A 66 -3.14 1.54 3.57
N GLY A 67 -2.41 2.07 2.58
CA GLY A 67 -2.99 2.81 1.46
C GLY A 67 -3.98 1.98 0.64
N ASN A 68 -3.63 0.71 0.39
CA ASN A 68 -4.53 -0.26 -0.23
C ASN A 68 -5.82 -0.42 0.58
N ALA A 69 -5.72 -0.69 1.88
CA ALA A 69 -6.89 -0.90 2.73
C ALA A 69 -7.83 0.31 2.78
N LEU A 70 -7.28 1.54 2.73
CA LEU A 70 -8.08 2.77 2.67
C LEU A 70 -8.90 2.88 1.39
N VAL A 71 -8.27 2.66 0.23
CA VAL A 71 -8.97 2.76 -1.07
C VAL A 71 -9.96 1.62 -1.21
N HIS A 72 -9.57 0.39 -0.88
CA HIS A 72 -10.45 -0.77 -0.93
C HIS A 72 -11.67 -0.61 -0.02
N GLY A 73 -11.46 -0.11 1.20
CA GLY A 73 -12.54 0.19 2.15
C GLY A 73 -13.48 1.27 1.63
N ALA A 74 -12.95 2.38 1.11
CA ALA A 74 -13.77 3.45 0.54
C ALA A 74 -14.58 2.97 -0.69
N MET A 75 -14.00 2.13 -1.53
CA MET A 75 -14.70 1.55 -2.69
C MET A 75 -15.79 0.56 -2.26
N GLN A 76 -15.56 -0.19 -1.18
CA GLN A 76 -16.56 -1.10 -0.63
C GLN A 76 -17.76 -0.36 -0.03
N GLU A 77 -17.51 0.69 0.76
CA GLU A 77 -18.56 1.58 1.31
C GLU A 77 -19.36 2.25 0.18
N MET A 78 -18.67 2.76 -0.85
CA MET A 78 -19.32 3.35 -2.03
C MET A 78 -20.26 2.37 -2.75
N GLN A 79 -19.95 1.07 -2.76
CA GLN A 79 -20.82 0.04 -3.33
C GLN A 79 -22.00 -0.34 -2.43
N ALA A 80 -21.84 -0.24 -1.11
CA ALA A 80 -22.89 -0.56 -0.14
C ALA A 80 -23.93 0.57 -0.01
N ASP A 81 -23.46 1.79 0.23
CA ASP A 81 -24.29 2.92 0.69
C ASP A 81 -24.35 4.08 -0.32
N GLY A 82 -23.55 4.00 -1.39
CA GLY A 82 -23.56 4.97 -2.49
C GLY A 82 -22.62 6.16 -2.27
N VAL A 83 -22.32 6.87 -3.37
CA VAL A 83 -21.27 7.93 -3.43
C VAL A 83 -21.54 9.10 -2.47
N ILE A 84 -22.79 9.35 -2.09
CA ILE A 84 -23.20 10.52 -1.30
C ILE A 84 -22.92 10.31 0.20
N GLU A 85 -23.07 9.07 0.71
CA GLU A 85 -22.81 8.79 2.13
C GLU A 85 -21.31 8.69 2.46
N GLN A 86 -20.46 8.38 1.46
CA GLN A 86 -19.00 8.37 1.58
C GLN A 86 -18.40 9.70 2.11
N TRP A 87 -19.08 10.83 1.90
CA TRP A 87 -18.61 12.17 2.32
C TRP A 87 -19.28 12.68 3.60
N GLN A 88 -20.14 11.88 4.25
CA GLN A 88 -20.91 12.30 5.43
C GLN A 88 -20.36 11.75 6.77
N THR A 89 -19.19 11.10 6.74
CA THR A 89 -18.37 10.73 7.93
C THR A 89 -17.08 11.55 7.97
#